data_AF-A0AAQ3UKW6-F1
#
_entry.id   AF-A0AAQ3UKW6-F1
#
_cell.length_a   1.000
_cell.length_b   1.000
_cell.length_c   1.000
_cell.angle_alpha   90.00
_cell.angle_beta   90.00
_cell.angle_gamma   90.00
#
_symmetry.space_group_name_H-M   'P 1'
#
loop_
_entity.id
_entity.type
_entity.pdbx_description
1 polymer ?
#
loop_
_entity_poly.entity_id
_entity_poly.type
_entity_poly.pdbx_seq_one_letter_code
_entity_poly.pdbx_strand_id
1 'polypeptide(L)'
;MEQTRPNRECVPSWAPSDHPFGEAQNLGIDKFVCCSDEISAGGHMWKVICYQQLGNTDADDGIVYLSLFLRLVSKSKKVKAIFEAFVQHKDGKPSSRYSRRTGLNVYPHDNLLGFGFPRFVQRSDLESDYLTTDGFVRFICGVVLSDGSNPIPVPSSDIGRHLGHLLENADGSDVTFSVGGEEFAAHRAVLAARSPVFKAQLLGSMADAKMPLIALQDIQPGTFRALLRFVYTDALPGDEELLERSAASSIDGLFQDLLAAADMYQLDRLKLICAKQLWERVSPETVATVLGCAEMHNCTELKGSCLDFFVEEENFKIAVLTEGYLRLMQSFPSIIDEIRDRVQN
;
A
#
# COMPACT_ATOMS: atom_id res chain seq x y z
N MET A 1 42.39 25.09 2.94
CA MET A 1 41.95 24.05 3.89
C MET A 1 40.72 24.59 4.59
N GLU A 2 39.56 24.39 3.98
CA GLU A 2 38.27 24.68 4.59
C GLU A 2 37.24 23.89 3.76
N GLN A 3 36.86 22.71 4.25
CA GLN A 3 35.82 21.91 3.62
C GLN A 3 34.50 22.20 4.34
N THR A 4 33.72 23.02 3.67
CA THR A 4 32.27 23.16 3.80
C THR A 4 31.58 21.80 3.85
N ARG A 5 30.83 21.54 4.92
CA ARG A 5 29.92 20.38 5.05
C ARG A 5 28.63 20.67 4.26
N PRO A 6 28.07 19.69 3.52
CA PRO A 6 26.80 19.86 2.85
C PRO A 6 25.63 19.67 3.83
N ASN A 7 24.68 20.61 3.79
CA ASN A 7 23.35 20.48 4.36
C ASN A 7 22.69 19.17 3.90
N ARG A 8 22.16 18.40 4.85
CA ARG A 8 21.19 17.34 4.58
C ARG A 8 20.00 17.55 5.51
N GLU A 9 19.00 18.26 5.00
CA GLU A 9 17.67 18.31 5.60
C GLU A 9 16.95 16.98 5.25
N CYS A 10 16.79 16.11 6.23
CA CYS A 10 15.81 15.03 6.16
C CYS A 10 14.48 15.61 6.66
N VAL A 11 13.57 15.88 5.73
CA VAL A 11 12.22 16.35 6.04
C VAL A 11 11.43 15.19 6.66
N PRO A 12 10.97 15.27 7.92
CA PRO A 12 10.05 14.28 8.46
C PRO A 12 8.65 14.54 7.89
N SER A 13 7.93 13.49 7.49
CA SER A 13 6.52 13.58 7.08
C SER A 13 5.63 13.64 8.33
N TRP A 14 4.94 14.76 8.54
CA TRP A 14 3.99 14.96 9.63
C TRP A 14 2.59 15.01 9.02
N ALA A 15 1.65 14.24 9.57
CA ALA A 15 0.23 14.42 9.34
C ALA A 15 -0.44 14.72 10.69
N PRO A 16 -1.10 15.88 10.87
CA PRO A 16 -1.96 16.13 12.03
C PRO A 16 -3.35 15.54 11.74
N SER A 17 -3.83 14.66 12.61
CA SER A 17 -5.22 14.19 12.59
C SER A 17 -5.99 14.84 13.74
N ASP A 18 -6.83 15.82 13.40
CA ASP A 18 -7.74 16.52 14.32
C ASP A 18 -9.06 15.74 14.44
N HIS A 19 -9.36 15.12 15.59
CA HIS A 19 -10.74 14.75 15.98
C HIS A 19 -10.90 14.65 17.52
N PRO A 20 -12.10 14.95 18.05
CA PRO A 20 -12.30 15.39 19.43
C PRO A 20 -12.38 14.24 20.45
N PHE A 21 -11.84 14.49 21.65
CA PHE A 21 -11.85 13.58 22.80
C PHE A 21 -13.24 13.64 23.49
N GLY A 22 -14.04 12.60 23.33
CA GLY A 22 -15.37 12.47 23.96
C GLY A 22 -15.49 11.21 24.80
N GLU A 23 -15.80 11.43 26.09
CA GLU A 23 -16.40 10.50 27.06
C GLU A 23 -15.56 9.31 27.58
N ALA A 24 -14.89 9.53 28.72
CA ALA A 24 -14.47 8.45 29.62
C ALA A 24 -15.53 8.24 30.72
N GLN A 25 -16.25 7.11 30.68
CA GLN A 25 -17.11 6.64 31.77
C GLN A 25 -16.28 6.01 32.91
N ASN A 26 -16.72 6.27 34.14
CA ASN A 26 -16.17 5.79 35.42
C ASN A 26 -15.83 4.29 35.42
N LEU A 27 -14.55 3.94 35.55
CA LEU A 27 -14.11 2.57 35.85
C LEU A 27 -12.76 2.58 36.60
N GLY A 28 -12.71 1.85 37.72
CA GLY A 28 -11.64 1.90 38.73
C GLY A 28 -10.22 1.55 38.29
N ILE A 29 -9.28 2.17 39.01
CA ILE A 29 -7.87 1.84 39.32
C ILE A 29 -7.28 0.72 38.43
N ASP A 30 -6.74 1.12 37.26
CA ASP A 30 -5.61 0.56 36.46
C ASP A 30 -5.68 0.90 34.95
N LYS A 31 -6.58 1.79 34.51
CA LYS A 31 -7.08 1.73 33.14
C LYS A 31 -6.42 2.75 32.19
N PHE A 32 -5.65 2.21 31.25
CA PHE A 32 -5.40 2.65 29.87
C PHE A 32 -5.87 4.08 29.51
N VAL A 33 -4.94 4.97 29.14
CA VAL A 33 -5.26 6.38 28.87
C VAL A 33 -5.62 6.60 27.40
N CYS A 34 -4.80 6.11 26.47
CA CYS A 34 -5.07 6.20 25.04
C CYS A 34 -4.13 5.32 24.20
N CYS A 35 -4.56 5.01 22.98
CA CYS A 35 -3.75 4.38 21.94
C CYS A 35 -3.66 5.33 20.75
N SER A 36 -2.51 5.39 20.09
CA SER A 36 -2.44 6.01 18.77
C SER A 36 -3.16 5.14 17.73
N ASP A 37 -3.50 5.75 16.61
CA ASP A 37 -3.75 5.03 15.37
C ASP A 37 -2.53 4.21 14.95
N GLU A 38 -2.73 3.35 13.94
CA GLU A 38 -1.66 2.55 13.38
C GLU A 38 -0.70 3.42 12.56
N ILE A 39 0.57 3.39 12.95
CA ILE A 39 1.63 4.16 12.32
C ILE A 39 2.44 3.22 11.43
N SER A 40 2.64 3.58 10.17
CA SER A 40 3.51 2.85 9.25
C SER A 40 4.95 3.35 9.37
N ALA A 41 5.89 2.47 9.65
CA ALA A 41 7.32 2.76 9.61
C ALA A 41 8.09 1.54 9.07
N GLY A 42 8.93 1.78 8.05
CA GLY A 42 9.71 0.80 7.27
C GLY A 42 9.03 -0.54 7.04
N GLY A 43 7.85 -0.50 6.42
CA GLY A 43 7.10 -1.68 6.00
C GLY A 43 6.38 -2.41 7.14
N HIS A 44 6.36 -1.85 8.34
CA HIS A 44 5.72 -2.43 9.52
C HIS A 44 4.71 -1.46 10.14
N MET A 45 3.66 -2.03 10.76
CA MET A 45 2.62 -1.27 11.45
C MET A 45 2.89 -1.25 12.95
N TRP A 46 2.75 -0.09 13.56
CA TRP A 46 3.08 0.17 14.96
C TRP A 46 1.95 0.90 15.67
N LYS A 47 1.87 0.77 16.99
CA LYS A 47 0.99 1.57 17.86
C LYS A 47 1.79 2.11 19.03
N VAL A 48 1.53 3.36 19.41
CA VAL A 48 1.99 3.93 20.67
C VAL A 48 0.87 3.79 21.70
N ILE A 49 1.21 3.20 22.83
CA ILE A 49 0.28 2.96 23.94
C ILE A 49 0.68 3.87 25.09
N CYS A 50 -0.31 4.59 25.62
CA CYS A 50 -0.15 5.46 26.77
C CYS A 50 -0.95 4.92 27.95
N TYR A 51 -0.29 4.79 29.11
CA TYR A 51 -0.95 4.42 30.36
C TYR A 51 -0.55 5.36 31.48
N GLN A 52 -1.50 5.58 32.40
CA GLN A 52 -1.26 6.30 33.64
C GLN A 52 -0.79 5.30 34.69
N GLN A 53 0.27 5.63 35.42
CA GLN A 53 0.81 4.81 36.48
C GLN A 53 1.03 5.65 37.74
N LEU A 54 0.64 5.09 38.89
CA LEU A 54 0.97 5.68 40.20
C LEU A 54 2.44 5.41 40.51
N GLY A 55 3.13 6.40 41.10
CA GLY A 55 4.43 6.21 41.72
C GLY A 55 4.33 5.09 42.77
N ASN A 56 5.26 4.13 42.69
CA ASN A 56 5.17 2.87 43.45
C ASN A 56 6.38 2.68 44.39
N THR A 57 7.01 3.80 44.75
CA THR A 57 8.22 3.88 45.58
C THR A 57 8.02 4.96 46.63
N ASP A 58 8.56 4.80 47.84
CA ASP A 58 8.37 5.74 48.97
C ASP A 58 8.72 7.20 48.63
N ALA A 59 9.60 7.44 47.65
CA ALA A 59 9.97 8.77 47.17
C ALA A 59 8.99 9.41 46.15
N ASP A 60 8.12 8.61 45.54
CA ASP A 60 7.15 9.01 44.50
C ASP A 60 5.70 8.73 44.94
N ASP A 61 5.46 8.46 46.22
CA ASP A 61 4.13 8.11 46.72
C ASP A 61 3.12 9.23 46.41
N GLY A 62 2.02 8.87 45.75
CA GLY A 62 1.00 9.81 45.27
C GLY A 62 1.32 10.57 43.97
N ILE A 63 2.53 10.47 43.40
CA ILE A 63 2.86 11.12 42.11
C ILE A 63 2.32 10.30 40.94
N VAL A 64 1.60 10.95 40.03
CA VAL A 64 1.03 10.32 38.83
C VAL A 64 1.94 10.57 37.63
N TYR A 65 2.35 9.49 36.98
CA TYR A 65 3.12 9.54 35.74
C TYR A 65 2.31 9.00 34.56
N LEU A 66 2.58 9.51 33.36
CA LEU A 66 2.23 8.84 32.12
C LEU A 66 3.43 8.09 31.58
N SER A 67 3.16 6.92 31.01
CA SER A 67 4.13 6.01 30.43
C SER A 67 3.80 5.78 28.96
N LEU A 68 4.82 5.71 28.11
CA LEU A 68 4.66 5.58 26.65
C LEU A 68 5.40 4.37 26.11
N PHE A 69 4.70 3.49 25.41
CA PHE A 69 5.25 2.23 24.89
C PHE A 69 4.95 2.08 23.41
N LEU A 70 5.96 1.70 22.64
CA LEU A 70 5.81 1.33 21.25
C LEU A 70 5.51 -0.17 21.14
N ARG A 71 4.54 -0.53 20.31
CA ARG A 71 4.15 -1.92 20.03
C ARG A 71 4.13 -2.17 18.53
N LEU A 72 4.67 -3.31 18.12
CA LEU A 72 4.57 -3.81 16.75
C LEU A 72 3.21 -4.50 16.56
N VAL A 73 2.46 -4.11 15.53
CA VAL A 73 1.13 -4.67 15.20
C VAL A 73 1.23 -5.67 14.06
N SER A 74 2.04 -5.38 13.04
CA SER A 74 2.18 -6.26 11.87
C SER A 74 2.74 -7.64 12.23
N LYS A 75 2.27 -8.70 11.56
CA LYS A 75 2.76 -10.09 11.69
C LYS A 75 4.16 -10.22 11.07
N SER A 76 5.20 -9.83 11.80
CA SER A 76 6.60 -9.90 11.36
C SER A 76 7.48 -10.68 12.32
N LYS A 77 8.48 -11.40 11.79
CA LYS A 77 9.49 -12.11 12.57
C LYS A 77 10.56 -11.11 13.04
N LYS A 78 10.42 -10.61 14.28
CA LYS A 78 11.45 -9.88 15.06
C LYS A 78 12.00 -8.62 14.35
N VAL A 79 11.37 -7.48 14.58
CA VAL A 79 11.83 -6.19 14.03
C VAL A 79 12.72 -5.48 15.05
N LYS A 80 13.88 -4.96 14.62
CA LYS A 80 14.74 -4.15 15.51
C LYS A 80 14.44 -2.67 15.30
N ALA A 81 14.07 -1.98 16.37
CA ALA A 81 13.73 -0.56 16.31
C ALA A 81 14.22 0.19 17.54
N ILE A 82 14.40 1.50 17.37
CA ILE A 82 14.57 2.47 18.44
C ILE A 82 13.31 3.32 18.48
N PHE A 83 12.74 3.47 19.66
CA PHE A 83 11.61 4.35 19.92
C PHE A 83 12.11 5.65 20.53
N GLU A 84 11.72 6.78 19.98
CA GLU A 84 11.96 8.10 20.53
C GLU A 84 10.63 8.82 20.75
N ALA A 85 10.52 9.52 21.87
CA ALA A 85 9.34 10.31 22.18
C ALA A 85 9.73 11.60 22.90
N PHE A 86 9.03 12.69 22.57
CA PHE A 86 9.12 13.93 23.31
C PHE A 86 7.77 14.63 23.46
N VAL A 87 7.62 15.42 24.52
CA VAL A 87 6.47 16.31 24.69
C VAL A 87 6.70 17.60 23.91
N GLN A 88 5.68 18.08 23.19
CA GLN A 88 5.76 19.35 22.48
C GLN A 88 5.24 20.50 23.37
N HIS A 89 5.96 21.61 23.41
CA HIS A 89 5.51 22.84 24.04
C HIS A 89 4.36 23.50 23.25
N LYS A 90 3.67 24.44 23.90
CA LYS A 90 2.57 25.23 23.32
C LYS A 90 2.98 25.99 22.05
N ASP A 91 4.25 26.39 21.96
CA ASP A 91 4.84 27.08 20.81
C ASP A 91 5.27 26.13 19.67
N GLY A 92 5.00 24.83 19.80
CA GLY A 92 5.35 23.81 18.81
C GLY A 92 6.78 23.25 18.94
N LYS A 93 7.60 23.73 19.89
CA LYS A 93 8.98 23.25 20.04
C LYS A 93 9.07 21.97 20.89
N PRO A 94 10.08 21.12 20.64
CA PRO A 94 10.32 19.93 21.45
C PRO A 94 10.77 20.29 22.88
N SER A 95 10.21 19.62 23.89
CA SER A 95 10.70 19.70 25.26
C SER A 95 12.03 18.96 25.40
N SER A 96 13.06 19.66 25.85
CA SER A 96 14.34 19.03 26.22
C SER A 96 14.24 18.25 27.54
N ARG A 97 13.31 18.63 28.43
CA ARG A 97 13.09 17.95 29.73
C ARG A 97 12.46 16.58 29.54
N TYR A 98 11.45 16.50 28.67
CA TYR A 98 10.72 15.27 28.38
C TYR A 98 10.99 14.82 26.96
N SER A 99 12.27 14.52 26.67
CA SER A 99 12.74 13.88 25.44
C SER A 99 13.51 12.62 25.81
N ARG A 100 13.05 11.46 25.33
CA ARG A 100 13.68 10.16 25.62
C ARG A 100 13.78 9.31 24.37
N ARG A 101 14.83 8.51 24.33
CA ARG A 101 15.11 7.54 23.26
C ARG A 101 15.49 6.21 23.87
N THR A 102 14.89 5.11 23.40
CA THR A 102 15.26 3.76 23.84
C THR A 102 16.60 3.33 23.24
N GLY A 103 17.20 2.27 23.77
CA GLY A 103 18.18 1.50 23.02
C GLY A 103 17.53 0.78 21.83
N LEU A 104 18.35 0.07 21.06
CA LEU A 104 17.86 -0.81 20.00
C LEU A 104 17.18 -2.04 20.61
N ASN A 105 15.86 -2.15 20.44
CA ASN A 105 15.07 -3.25 20.97
C ASN A 105 14.59 -4.17 19.85
N VAL A 106 14.42 -5.45 20.17
CA VAL A 106 13.84 -6.45 19.26
C VAL A 106 12.37 -6.63 19.60
N TYR A 107 11.48 -6.16 18.73
CA TYR A 107 10.03 -6.23 18.90
C TYR A 107 9.51 -7.57 18.37
N PRO A 108 9.00 -8.46 19.25
CA PRO A 108 8.33 -9.70 18.85
C PRO A 108 6.88 -9.42 18.42
N HIS A 109 6.32 -10.32 17.62
CA HIS A 109 4.92 -10.23 17.17
C HIS A 109 3.90 -10.27 18.33
N ASP A 110 4.16 -11.09 19.36
CA ASP A 110 3.21 -11.35 20.47
C ASP A 110 3.53 -10.61 21.77
N ASN A 111 4.38 -9.56 21.74
CA ASN A 111 4.69 -8.85 22.98
C ASN A 111 3.56 -7.87 23.36
N LEU A 112 2.70 -8.29 24.29
CA LEU A 112 1.58 -7.50 24.81
C LEU A 112 2.00 -6.17 25.44
N LEU A 113 3.23 -6.04 25.94
CA LEU A 113 3.70 -4.86 26.67
C LEU A 113 4.46 -3.84 25.80
N GLY A 114 4.99 -4.25 24.64
CA GLY A 114 5.85 -3.38 23.82
C GLY A 114 7.16 -2.98 24.51
N PHE A 115 7.84 -1.95 23.99
CA PHE A 115 9.02 -1.33 24.61
C PHE A 115 8.88 0.19 24.64
N GLY A 116 9.27 0.82 25.74
CA GLY A 116 9.24 2.26 25.86
C GLY A 116 9.67 2.78 27.22
N PHE A 117 8.96 3.76 27.72
CA PHE A 117 9.36 4.62 28.82
C PHE A 117 8.36 4.48 29.97
N PRO A 118 8.68 3.66 31.01
CA PRO A 118 7.96 3.78 32.26
C PRO A 118 8.25 5.15 32.86
N ARG A 119 7.24 5.78 33.44
CA ARG A 119 7.31 7.13 34.03
C ARG A 119 7.91 8.14 33.05
N PHE A 120 7.32 8.26 31.86
CA PHE A 120 7.80 9.15 30.79
C PHE A 120 7.70 10.63 31.19
N VAL A 121 6.54 11.05 31.70
CA VAL A 121 6.26 12.44 32.07
C VAL A 121 5.35 12.49 33.30
N GLN A 122 5.55 13.46 34.19
CA GLN A 122 4.65 13.70 35.32
C GLN A 122 3.37 14.39 34.86
N ARG A 123 2.23 13.99 35.42
CA ARG A 123 0.94 14.55 35.05
C ARG A 123 0.83 16.04 35.40
N SER A 124 1.36 16.46 36.55
CA SER A 124 1.37 17.86 36.98
C SER A 124 2.07 18.79 35.98
N ASP A 125 3.20 18.34 35.44
CA ASP A 125 3.98 19.11 34.47
C ASP A 125 3.23 19.27 33.14
N LEU A 126 2.48 18.23 32.71
CA LEU A 126 1.64 18.34 31.52
C LEU A 126 0.55 19.39 31.70
N GLU A 127 -0.14 19.35 32.83
CA GLU A 127 -1.24 20.26 33.16
C GLU A 127 -0.76 21.71 33.27
N SER A 128 0.45 21.96 33.78
CA SER A 128 1.00 23.31 33.89
C SER A 128 1.60 23.83 32.57
N ASP A 129 2.51 23.06 31.98
CA ASP A 129 3.47 23.59 31.00
C ASP A 129 3.15 23.21 29.55
N TYR A 130 2.42 22.11 29.34
CA TYR A 130 2.25 21.51 28.00
C TYR A 130 0.79 21.45 27.52
N LEU A 131 -0.19 21.58 28.41
CA LEU A 131 -1.61 21.58 28.07
C LEU A 131 -1.97 22.80 27.22
N THR A 132 -2.37 22.54 25.98
CA THR A 132 -2.77 23.59 25.04
C THR A 132 -4.15 24.15 25.38
N THR A 133 -4.50 25.32 24.82
CA THR A 133 -5.74 26.03 25.15
C THR A 133 -7.02 25.29 24.76
N ASP A 134 -6.91 24.37 23.82
CA ASP A 134 -7.92 23.42 23.36
C ASP A 134 -7.96 22.12 24.20
N GLY A 135 -7.15 22.03 25.26
CA GLY A 135 -7.19 20.93 26.23
C GLY A 135 -6.40 19.69 25.83
N PHE A 136 -5.51 19.79 24.84
CA PHE A 136 -4.71 18.67 24.37
C PHE A 136 -3.26 18.72 24.85
N VAL A 137 -2.61 17.56 24.83
CA VAL A 137 -1.16 17.42 25.01
C VAL A 137 -0.64 16.66 23.81
N ARG A 138 0.43 17.16 23.19
CA ARG A 138 1.03 16.55 22.00
C ARG A 138 2.32 15.82 22.36
N PHE A 139 2.32 14.52 22.09
CA PHE A 139 3.50 13.68 22.11
C PHE A 139 3.97 13.48 20.68
N ILE A 140 5.24 13.81 20.41
CA ILE A 140 5.85 13.50 19.12
C ILE A 140 6.67 12.23 19.30
N CYS A 141 6.35 11.24 18.47
CA CYS A 141 6.92 9.91 18.54
C CYS A 141 7.65 9.58 17.23
N GLY A 142 8.87 9.05 17.33
CA GLY A 142 9.67 8.56 16.21
C GLY A 142 9.99 7.07 16.36
N VAL A 143 9.92 6.35 15.24
CA VAL A 143 10.30 4.94 15.17
C VAL A 143 11.44 4.81 14.17
N VAL A 144 12.64 4.54 14.67
CA VAL A 144 13.83 4.36 13.84
C VAL A 144 14.12 2.88 13.72
N LEU A 145 13.97 2.35 12.51
CA LEU A 145 14.27 0.96 12.24
C LEU A 145 15.76 0.76 12.04
N SER A 146 16.27 -0.33 12.60
CA SER A 146 17.60 -0.80 12.29
C SER A 146 17.46 -2.17 11.66
N ASP A 147 17.67 -2.22 10.35
CA ASP A 147 17.85 -3.46 9.60
C ASP A 147 19.21 -4.12 9.89
N GLY A 148 20.06 -3.51 10.73
CA GLY A 148 21.44 -3.93 10.91
C GLY A 148 22.30 -3.69 9.66
N SER A 149 21.83 -2.89 8.71
CA SER A 149 22.52 -2.63 7.45
C SER A 149 23.38 -1.35 7.50
N ASN A 150 24.34 -1.31 6.58
CA ASN A 150 25.50 -0.42 6.56
C ASN A 150 25.16 1.09 6.64
N PRO A 151 26.04 1.92 7.22
CA PRO A 151 25.88 3.39 7.30
C PRO A 151 25.92 4.12 5.94
N ILE A 152 26.03 3.39 4.83
CA ILE A 152 26.13 3.93 3.47
C ILE A 152 24.76 3.76 2.82
N PRO A 153 24.03 4.87 2.53
CA PRO A 153 22.77 4.78 1.81
C PRO A 153 23.02 4.30 0.39
N VAL A 154 22.43 3.16 0.02
CA VAL A 154 22.39 2.68 -1.35
C VAL A 154 21.16 3.31 -2.03
N PRO A 155 21.31 4.04 -3.14
CA PRO A 155 20.17 4.59 -3.85
C PRO A 155 19.26 3.47 -4.39
N SER A 156 17.96 3.75 -4.48
CA SER A 156 17.00 2.84 -5.10
C SER A 156 17.40 2.51 -6.55
N SER A 157 17.01 1.32 -7.01
CA SER A 157 17.27 0.90 -8.39
C SER A 157 16.67 1.87 -9.40
N ASP A 158 17.44 2.26 -10.40
CA ASP A 158 17.04 3.15 -11.50
C ASP A 158 16.90 2.42 -12.85
N ILE A 159 17.03 1.09 -12.85
CA ILE A 159 16.95 0.27 -14.07
C ILE A 159 15.64 0.45 -14.82
N GLY A 160 14.51 0.55 -14.09
CA GLY A 160 13.20 0.75 -14.69
C GLY A 160 13.12 2.07 -15.46
N ARG A 161 13.76 3.13 -14.95
CA ARG A 161 13.86 4.42 -15.67
C ARG A 161 14.72 4.30 -16.92
N HIS A 162 15.87 3.63 -16.83
CA HIS A 162 16.77 3.45 -17.98
C HIS A 162 16.12 2.62 -19.09
N LEU A 163 15.40 1.56 -18.75
CA LEU A 163 14.64 0.77 -19.72
C LEU A 163 13.43 1.56 -20.25
N GLY A 164 12.75 2.34 -19.41
CA GLY A 164 11.68 3.25 -19.83
C GLY A 164 12.13 4.22 -20.93
N HIS A 165 13.32 4.81 -20.80
CA HIS A 165 13.87 5.68 -21.84
C HIS A 165 14.13 4.96 -23.17
N LEU A 166 14.51 3.69 -23.16
CA LEU A 166 14.63 2.91 -24.41
C LEU A 166 13.28 2.79 -25.12
N LEU A 167 12.20 2.59 -24.38
CA LEU A 167 10.85 2.54 -24.95
C LEU A 167 10.40 3.91 -25.48
N GLU A 168 10.70 5.00 -24.76
CA GLU A 168 10.30 6.36 -25.15
C GLU A 168 11.03 6.88 -26.38
N ASN A 169 12.34 6.63 -26.47
CA ASN A 169 13.17 7.10 -27.58
C ASN A 169 13.22 6.14 -28.77
N ALA A 170 12.76 4.89 -28.58
CA ALA A 170 12.87 3.80 -29.54
C ALA A 170 14.33 3.48 -29.98
N ASP A 171 15.31 3.83 -29.15
CA ASP A 171 16.74 3.63 -29.44
C ASP A 171 17.08 2.14 -29.57
N GLY A 172 17.34 1.68 -30.80
CA GLY A 172 17.69 0.27 -31.06
C GLY A 172 16.49 -0.67 -31.15
N SER A 173 15.28 -0.16 -31.34
CA SER A 173 14.08 -0.97 -31.53
C SER A 173 14.22 -1.89 -32.75
N ASP A 174 13.86 -3.16 -32.59
CA ASP A 174 13.97 -4.21 -33.61
C ASP A 174 12.61 -4.86 -33.95
N VAL A 175 11.51 -4.30 -33.42
CA VAL A 175 10.13 -4.67 -33.74
C VAL A 175 9.19 -3.49 -33.53
N THR A 176 8.15 -3.41 -34.35
CA THR A 176 7.04 -2.45 -34.24
C THR A 176 5.72 -3.20 -34.16
N PHE A 177 4.84 -2.80 -33.25
CA PHE A 177 3.48 -3.31 -33.17
C PHE A 177 2.50 -2.28 -33.73
N SER A 178 1.60 -2.70 -34.61
CA SER A 178 0.46 -1.88 -35.05
C SER A 178 -0.78 -2.26 -34.28
N VAL A 179 -1.33 -1.32 -33.51
CA VAL A 179 -2.47 -1.53 -32.61
C VAL A 179 -3.47 -0.42 -32.82
N GLY A 180 -4.67 -0.73 -33.30
CA GLY A 180 -5.71 0.28 -33.54
C GLY A 180 -5.30 1.43 -34.46
N GLY A 181 -4.32 1.21 -35.36
CA GLY A 181 -3.76 2.24 -36.23
C GLY A 181 -2.60 3.05 -35.64
N GLU A 182 -2.26 2.83 -34.36
CA GLU A 182 -1.06 3.38 -33.73
C GLU A 182 0.12 2.41 -33.86
N GLU A 183 1.34 2.95 -34.00
CA GLU A 183 2.58 2.15 -34.06
C GLU A 183 3.38 2.27 -32.77
N PHE A 184 3.88 1.13 -32.27
CA PHE A 184 4.64 1.00 -31.04
C PHE A 184 5.97 0.29 -31.30
N ALA A 185 7.06 1.07 -31.38
CA ALA A 185 8.41 0.53 -31.47
C ALA A 185 8.84 -0.10 -30.13
N ALA A 186 9.49 -1.26 -30.19
CA ALA A 186 9.91 -2.02 -29.03
C ALA A 186 11.12 -2.91 -29.32
N HIS A 187 11.54 -3.68 -28.30
CA HIS A 187 12.71 -4.52 -28.31
C HIS A 187 12.32 -5.98 -28.04
N ARG A 188 12.56 -6.86 -29.01
CA ARG A 188 12.23 -8.30 -28.91
C ARG A 188 12.86 -8.93 -27.69
N ALA A 189 14.11 -8.60 -27.39
CA ALA A 189 14.84 -9.12 -26.25
C ALA A 189 14.19 -8.76 -24.90
N VAL A 190 13.73 -7.51 -24.73
CA VAL A 190 13.08 -7.04 -23.50
C VAL A 190 11.72 -7.72 -23.34
N LEU A 191 10.91 -7.73 -24.40
CA LEU A 191 9.58 -8.37 -24.38
C LEU A 191 9.68 -9.87 -24.08
N ALA A 192 10.58 -10.57 -24.75
CA ALA A 192 10.80 -12.01 -24.56
C ALA A 192 11.38 -12.35 -23.18
N ALA A 193 12.14 -11.45 -22.56
CA ALA A 193 12.63 -11.66 -21.20
C ALA A 193 11.52 -11.54 -20.15
N ARG A 194 10.47 -10.77 -20.45
CA ARG A 194 9.41 -10.40 -19.49
C ARG A 194 8.12 -11.18 -19.65
N SER A 195 7.87 -11.75 -20.83
CA SER A 195 6.67 -12.54 -21.13
C SER A 195 7.04 -13.82 -21.89
N PRO A 196 6.66 -15.01 -21.38
CA PRO A 196 6.78 -16.28 -22.10
C PRO A 196 6.07 -16.27 -23.45
N VAL A 197 4.93 -15.57 -23.54
CA VAL A 197 4.12 -15.46 -24.76
C VAL A 197 4.85 -14.62 -25.81
N PHE A 198 5.37 -13.44 -25.42
CA PHE A 198 6.23 -12.67 -26.33
C PHE A 198 7.50 -13.45 -26.70
N LYS A 199 8.09 -14.22 -25.78
CA LYS A 199 9.25 -15.06 -26.08
C LYS A 199 8.94 -16.07 -27.17
N ALA A 200 7.82 -16.78 -27.06
CA ALA A 200 7.37 -17.73 -28.08
C ALA A 200 7.07 -17.02 -29.41
N GLN A 201 6.35 -15.89 -29.37
CA GLN A 201 5.94 -15.14 -30.55
C GLN A 201 7.12 -14.49 -31.30
N LEU A 202 8.12 -13.97 -30.57
CA LEU A 202 9.20 -13.16 -31.14
C LEU A 202 10.50 -13.93 -31.32
N LEU A 203 10.77 -14.95 -30.51
CA LEU A 203 12.01 -15.73 -30.54
C LEU A 203 11.79 -17.24 -30.72
N GLY A 204 10.53 -17.70 -30.84
CA GLY A 204 10.20 -19.11 -31.07
C GLY A 204 10.57 -19.60 -32.47
N SER A 205 10.50 -20.91 -32.66
CA SER A 205 10.84 -21.58 -33.94
C SER A 205 9.92 -21.20 -35.11
N MET A 206 8.68 -20.78 -34.81
CA MET A 206 7.72 -20.25 -35.77
C MET A 206 7.64 -18.73 -35.78
N ALA A 207 8.49 -18.04 -34.99
CA ALA A 207 8.54 -16.60 -35.03
C ALA A 207 8.99 -16.19 -36.44
N ASP A 208 8.23 -15.30 -37.07
CA ASP A 208 8.72 -14.55 -38.22
C ASP A 208 9.83 -13.62 -37.71
N ALA A 209 11.03 -14.18 -37.54
CA ALA A 209 12.22 -13.52 -37.02
C ALA A 209 12.63 -12.30 -37.87
N LYS A 210 11.98 -12.12 -39.02
CA LYS A 210 12.21 -11.05 -39.99
C LYS A 210 11.02 -10.12 -40.19
N MET A 211 9.85 -10.35 -39.59
CA MET A 211 8.75 -9.38 -39.71
C MET A 211 8.99 -8.21 -38.75
N PRO A 212 9.20 -6.98 -39.28
CA PRO A 212 9.43 -5.81 -38.45
C PRO A 212 8.13 -5.23 -37.89
N LEU A 213 6.97 -5.56 -38.47
CA LEU A 213 5.66 -5.02 -38.08
C LEU A 213 4.69 -6.14 -37.71
N ILE A 214 4.15 -6.10 -36.50
CA ILE A 214 3.20 -7.08 -35.96
C ILE A 214 1.87 -6.39 -35.67
N ALA A 215 0.81 -6.78 -36.35
CA ALA A 215 -0.53 -6.24 -36.10
C ALA A 215 -1.21 -6.95 -34.91
N LEU A 216 -1.77 -6.18 -33.96
CA LEU A 216 -2.59 -6.68 -32.86
C LEU A 216 -4.01 -6.13 -33.01
N GLN A 217 -5.00 -7.02 -33.03
CA GLN A 217 -6.40 -6.66 -33.25
C GLN A 217 -7.24 -6.66 -31.96
N ASP A 218 -6.89 -7.50 -30.98
CA ASP A 218 -7.71 -7.73 -29.78
C ASP A 218 -7.27 -6.92 -28.56
N ILE A 219 -6.53 -5.83 -28.76
CA ILE A 219 -6.07 -4.96 -27.67
C ILE A 219 -6.20 -3.49 -28.06
N GLN A 220 -6.70 -2.68 -27.14
CA GLN A 220 -6.81 -1.24 -27.35
C GLN A 220 -5.43 -0.57 -27.25
N PRO A 221 -5.15 0.50 -28.02
CA PRO A 221 -3.85 1.18 -28.00
C PRO A 221 -3.43 1.65 -26.60
N GLY A 222 -4.37 2.21 -25.82
CA GLY A 222 -4.12 2.64 -24.44
C GLY A 222 -3.71 1.49 -23.51
N THR A 223 -4.40 0.35 -23.62
CA THR A 223 -4.08 -0.87 -22.87
C THR A 223 -2.71 -1.41 -23.25
N PHE A 224 -2.40 -1.49 -24.55
CA PHE A 224 -1.10 -1.96 -25.01
C PHE A 224 0.04 -1.03 -24.59
N ARG A 225 -0.19 0.28 -24.61
CA ARG A 225 0.76 1.29 -24.11
C ARG A 225 1.07 1.10 -22.63
N ALA A 226 0.06 0.88 -21.80
CA ALA A 226 0.23 0.60 -20.38
C ALA A 226 0.98 -0.73 -20.15
N LEU A 227 0.65 -1.77 -20.92
CA LEU A 227 1.32 -3.06 -20.89
C LEU A 227 2.82 -2.93 -21.25
N LEU A 228 3.15 -2.22 -22.33
CA LEU A 228 4.54 -1.98 -22.72
C LEU A 228 5.29 -1.21 -21.63
N ARG A 229 4.70 -0.15 -21.08
CA ARG A 229 5.34 0.57 -19.97
C ARG A 229 5.62 -0.34 -18.79
N PHE A 230 4.68 -1.21 -18.42
CA PHE A 230 4.89 -2.19 -17.36
C PHE A 230 6.02 -3.17 -17.69
N VAL A 231 6.09 -3.67 -18.92
CA VAL A 231 7.14 -4.59 -19.36
C VAL A 231 8.54 -3.99 -19.13
N TYR A 232 8.73 -2.71 -19.46
CA TYR A 232 10.03 -2.03 -19.35
C TYR A 232 10.34 -1.50 -17.94
N THR A 233 9.32 -1.00 -17.23
CA THR A 233 9.54 -0.25 -15.97
C THR A 233 9.10 -1.01 -14.71
N ASP A 234 8.36 -2.11 -14.88
CA ASP A 234 7.74 -2.89 -13.79
C ASP A 234 6.78 -2.04 -12.93
N ALA A 235 6.25 -0.95 -13.49
CA ALA A 235 5.35 -0.01 -12.83
C ALA A 235 4.24 0.45 -13.78
N LEU A 236 3.08 0.78 -13.20
CA LEU A 236 2.01 1.51 -13.88
C LEU A 236 2.02 2.97 -13.42
N PRO A 237 1.68 3.93 -14.30
CA PRO A 237 1.46 5.30 -13.89
C PRO A 237 0.18 5.44 -13.07
N GLY A 238 -0.03 6.62 -12.48
CA GLY A 238 -1.27 6.93 -11.77
C GLY A 238 -2.48 6.98 -12.72
N ASP A 239 -3.67 6.86 -12.13
CA ASP A 239 -4.95 6.78 -12.86
C ASP A 239 -5.16 7.92 -13.87
N GLU A 240 -4.82 9.15 -13.49
CA GLU A 240 -4.99 10.34 -14.35
C GLU A 240 -4.17 10.21 -15.64
N GLU A 241 -2.89 9.83 -15.53
CA GLU A 241 -2.04 9.62 -16.70
C GLU A 241 -2.50 8.42 -17.54
N LEU A 242 -2.99 7.35 -16.90
CA LEU A 242 -3.54 6.19 -17.58
C LEU A 242 -4.79 6.55 -18.42
N LEU A 243 -5.67 7.37 -17.86
CA LEU A 243 -6.88 7.83 -18.54
C LEU A 243 -6.55 8.78 -19.69
N GLU A 244 -5.70 9.79 -19.48
CA GLU A 244 -5.32 10.74 -20.54
C GLU A 244 -4.71 10.05 -21.76
N ARG A 245 -3.99 8.94 -21.53
CA ARG A 245 -3.27 8.20 -22.57
C ARG A 245 -4.05 6.99 -23.10
N SER A 246 -5.32 6.84 -22.72
CA SER A 246 -6.20 5.78 -23.20
C SER A 246 -7.50 6.36 -23.78
N ALA A 247 -8.06 5.69 -24.78
CA ALA A 247 -9.41 5.98 -25.26
C ALA A 247 -10.50 5.32 -24.37
N ALA A 248 -10.13 4.87 -23.16
CA ALA A 248 -11.04 4.13 -22.29
C ALA A 248 -12.12 5.07 -21.74
N SER A 249 -13.36 4.57 -21.67
CA SER A 249 -14.49 5.32 -21.11
C SER A 249 -14.44 5.43 -19.59
N SER A 250 -13.67 4.57 -18.92
CA SER A 250 -13.46 4.57 -17.48
C SER A 250 -12.13 3.90 -17.10
N ILE A 251 -11.63 4.24 -15.90
CA ILE A 251 -10.41 3.65 -15.35
C ILE A 251 -10.60 2.16 -15.06
N ASP A 252 -11.81 1.76 -14.62
CA ASP A 252 -12.16 0.37 -14.37
C ASP A 252 -12.13 -0.45 -15.67
N GLY A 253 -12.65 0.11 -16.77
CA GLY A 253 -12.59 -0.52 -18.08
C GLY A 253 -11.14 -0.74 -18.53
N LEU A 254 -10.27 0.26 -18.32
CA LEU A 254 -8.85 0.13 -18.62
C LEU A 254 -8.17 -0.96 -17.79
N PHE A 255 -8.45 -1.06 -16.49
CA PHE A 255 -7.89 -2.12 -15.65
C PHE A 255 -8.44 -3.51 -15.98
N GLN A 256 -9.70 -3.63 -16.42
CA GLN A 256 -10.26 -4.88 -16.94
C GLN A 256 -9.55 -5.30 -18.23
N ASP A 257 -9.39 -4.39 -19.20
CA ASP A 257 -8.65 -4.65 -20.44
C ASP A 257 -7.18 -4.99 -20.16
N LEU A 258 -6.56 -4.30 -19.20
CA LEU A 258 -5.17 -4.54 -18.84
C LEU A 258 -4.99 -5.86 -18.07
N LEU A 259 -5.99 -6.27 -17.28
CA LEU A 259 -6.02 -7.60 -16.66
C LEU A 259 -6.16 -8.70 -17.72
N ALA A 260 -7.01 -8.49 -18.73
CA ALA A 260 -7.13 -9.39 -19.89
C ALA A 260 -5.81 -9.52 -20.64
N ALA A 261 -5.15 -8.39 -20.92
CA ALA A 261 -3.86 -8.36 -21.60
C ALA A 261 -2.76 -9.00 -20.74
N ALA A 262 -2.75 -8.76 -19.44
CA ALA A 262 -1.79 -9.37 -18.52
C ALA A 262 -1.92 -10.90 -18.48
N ASP A 263 -3.15 -11.43 -18.48
CA ASP A 263 -3.39 -12.87 -18.58
C ASP A 263 -2.93 -13.43 -19.94
N MET A 264 -3.33 -12.77 -21.03
CA MET A 264 -2.95 -13.15 -22.41
C MET A 264 -1.43 -13.23 -22.60
N TYR A 265 -0.67 -12.29 -22.04
CA TYR A 265 0.79 -12.24 -22.15
C TYR A 265 1.51 -12.89 -20.96
N GLN A 266 0.79 -13.55 -20.04
CA GLN A 266 1.34 -14.20 -18.85
C GLN A 266 2.24 -13.29 -17.99
N LEU A 267 1.72 -12.10 -17.67
CA LEU A 267 2.35 -11.11 -16.81
C LEU A 267 1.70 -11.13 -15.41
N ASP A 268 1.96 -12.19 -14.63
CA ASP A 268 1.27 -12.47 -13.35
C ASP A 268 1.29 -11.29 -12.37
N ARG A 269 2.43 -10.60 -12.26
CA ARG A 269 2.55 -9.42 -11.39
C ARG A 269 1.65 -8.27 -11.85
N LEU A 270 1.57 -8.02 -13.15
CA LEU A 270 0.65 -7.01 -13.71
C LEU A 270 -0.80 -7.42 -13.46
N LYS A 271 -1.13 -8.69 -13.66
CA LYS A 271 -2.46 -9.26 -13.43
C LYS A 271 -2.93 -8.99 -12.00
N LEU A 272 -2.08 -9.24 -11.00
CA LEU A 272 -2.39 -8.95 -9.60
C LEU A 272 -2.47 -7.45 -9.27
N ILE A 273 -1.65 -6.61 -9.93
CA ILE A 273 -1.77 -5.15 -9.78
C ILE A 273 -3.12 -4.67 -10.30
N CYS A 274 -3.53 -5.10 -11.50
CA CYS A 274 -4.84 -4.76 -12.06
C CYS A 274 -5.98 -5.28 -11.17
N ALA A 275 -5.86 -6.52 -10.68
CA ALA A 275 -6.83 -7.10 -9.77
C ALA A 275 -7.01 -6.28 -8.48
N LYS A 276 -5.89 -5.84 -7.88
CA LYS A 276 -5.91 -4.98 -6.70
C LYS A 276 -6.61 -3.65 -7.00
N GLN A 277 -6.28 -3.02 -8.13
CA GLN A 277 -6.91 -1.75 -8.51
C GLN A 277 -8.41 -1.91 -8.73
N LEU A 278 -8.85 -2.97 -9.41
CA LEU A 278 -10.28 -3.26 -9.55
C LEU A 278 -10.94 -3.48 -8.19
N TRP A 279 -10.33 -4.27 -7.31
CA TRP A 279 -10.86 -4.56 -5.98
C TRP A 279 -11.05 -3.31 -5.13
N GLU A 280 -10.10 -2.37 -5.14
CA GLU A 280 -10.19 -1.11 -4.38
C GLU A 280 -11.37 -0.21 -4.81
N ARG A 281 -11.98 -0.49 -5.97
CA ARG A 281 -13.12 0.26 -6.54
C ARG A 281 -14.41 -0.55 -6.60
N VAL A 282 -14.42 -1.79 -6.08
CA VAL A 282 -15.61 -2.64 -6.06
C VAL A 282 -16.70 -2.01 -5.20
N SER A 283 -17.92 -2.01 -5.73
CA SER A 283 -19.14 -1.67 -5.02
C SER A 283 -20.21 -2.75 -5.27
N PRO A 284 -21.32 -2.76 -4.53
CA PRO A 284 -22.41 -3.70 -4.79
C PRO A 284 -22.94 -3.62 -6.23
N GLU A 285 -22.88 -2.45 -6.87
CA GLU A 285 -23.31 -2.26 -8.26
C GLU A 285 -22.33 -2.84 -9.29
N THR A 286 -21.05 -2.98 -8.95
CA THR A 286 -19.98 -3.34 -9.90
C THR A 286 -19.39 -4.73 -9.65
N VAL A 287 -19.56 -5.30 -8.46
CA VAL A 287 -18.95 -6.58 -8.03
C VAL A 287 -19.21 -7.74 -8.99
N ALA A 288 -20.41 -7.84 -9.56
CA ALA A 288 -20.75 -8.91 -10.49
C ALA A 288 -19.99 -8.81 -11.82
N THR A 289 -19.80 -7.59 -12.32
CA THR A 289 -19.00 -7.32 -13.53
C THR A 289 -17.53 -7.64 -13.28
N VAL A 290 -17.00 -7.22 -12.12
CA VAL A 290 -15.61 -7.49 -11.73
C VAL A 290 -15.37 -8.98 -11.52
N LEU A 291 -16.33 -9.70 -10.91
CA LEU A 291 -16.27 -11.16 -10.76
C LEU A 291 -16.27 -11.87 -12.12
N GLY A 292 -17.10 -11.45 -13.07
CA GLY A 292 -17.10 -11.98 -14.42
C GLY A 292 -15.77 -11.77 -15.15
N CYS A 293 -15.16 -10.59 -14.98
CA CYS A 293 -13.82 -10.29 -15.49
C CYS A 293 -12.75 -11.19 -14.85
N ALA A 294 -12.81 -11.37 -13.53
CA ALA A 294 -11.88 -12.24 -12.79
C ALA A 294 -11.96 -13.70 -13.25
N GLU A 295 -13.17 -14.23 -13.45
CA GLU A 295 -13.39 -15.58 -13.97
C GLU A 295 -12.87 -15.71 -15.40
N MET A 296 -13.25 -14.78 -16.28
CA MET A 296 -12.88 -14.80 -17.71
C MET A 296 -11.36 -14.83 -17.93
N HIS A 297 -10.61 -14.18 -17.05
CA HIS A 297 -9.15 -14.07 -17.13
C HIS A 297 -8.44 -14.85 -16.03
N ASN A 298 -9.09 -15.86 -15.44
CA ASN A 298 -8.48 -16.79 -14.50
C ASN A 298 -7.70 -16.10 -13.34
N CYS A 299 -8.26 -15.03 -12.78
CA CYS A 299 -7.69 -14.31 -11.64
C CYS A 299 -8.35 -14.79 -10.34
N THR A 300 -7.77 -15.82 -9.74
CA THR A 300 -8.34 -16.52 -8.59
C THR A 300 -8.46 -15.66 -7.33
N GLU A 301 -7.51 -14.75 -7.13
CA GLU A 301 -7.46 -13.85 -5.98
C GLU A 301 -8.62 -12.85 -6.02
N LEU A 302 -8.83 -12.21 -7.18
CA LEU A 302 -9.95 -11.29 -7.37
C LEU A 302 -11.29 -12.01 -7.31
N LYS A 303 -11.40 -13.19 -7.96
CA LYS A 303 -12.59 -14.04 -7.88
C LYS A 303 -12.95 -14.34 -6.42
N GLY A 304 -11.97 -14.76 -5.62
CA GLY A 304 -12.15 -15.07 -4.21
C GLY A 304 -12.72 -13.89 -3.43
N SER A 305 -12.10 -12.71 -3.56
CA SER A 305 -12.55 -11.50 -2.88
C SER A 305 -13.94 -11.05 -3.33
N CYS A 306 -14.26 -11.11 -4.63
CA CYS A 306 -15.60 -10.79 -5.13
C CYS A 306 -16.65 -11.76 -4.60
N LEU A 307 -16.36 -13.06 -4.54
CA LEU A 307 -17.28 -14.05 -3.98
C LEU A 307 -17.52 -13.83 -2.48
N ASP A 308 -16.49 -13.46 -1.72
CA ASP A 308 -16.63 -13.13 -0.30
C ASP A 308 -17.46 -11.86 -0.10
N PHE A 309 -17.39 -10.90 -1.03
CA PHE A 309 -18.21 -9.68 -1.01
C PHE A 309 -19.72 -9.98 -1.12
N PHE A 310 -20.10 -11.05 -1.82
CA PHE A 310 -21.50 -11.48 -1.95
C PHE A 310 -22.07 -12.12 -0.66
N VAL A 311 -21.23 -12.49 0.32
CA VAL A 311 -21.69 -13.11 1.57
C VAL A 311 -22.51 -12.12 2.41
N GLU A 312 -22.22 -10.82 2.32
CA GLU A 312 -22.98 -9.78 3.02
C GLU A 312 -24.35 -9.57 2.36
N GLU A 313 -25.43 -9.75 3.13
CA GLU A 313 -26.81 -9.75 2.63
C GLU A 313 -27.20 -8.44 1.92
N GLU A 314 -26.73 -7.29 2.42
CA GLU A 314 -26.99 -5.99 1.81
C GLU A 314 -26.34 -5.86 0.43
N ASN A 315 -25.07 -6.29 0.32
CA ASN A 315 -24.34 -6.30 -0.93
C ASN A 315 -24.99 -7.23 -1.95
N PHE A 316 -25.39 -8.43 -1.51
CA PHE A 316 -26.07 -9.40 -2.36
C PHE A 316 -27.38 -8.83 -2.95
N LYS A 317 -28.23 -8.23 -2.11
CA LYS A 317 -29.53 -7.66 -2.54
C LYS A 317 -29.38 -6.60 -3.63
N ILE A 318 -28.34 -5.78 -3.55
CA ILE A 318 -28.07 -4.75 -4.55
C ILE A 318 -27.49 -5.40 -5.82
N ALA A 319 -26.47 -6.24 -5.66
CA ALA A 319 -25.74 -6.83 -6.78
C ALA A 319 -26.63 -7.67 -7.70
N VAL A 320 -27.57 -8.46 -7.17
CA VAL A 320 -28.47 -9.31 -7.99
C VAL A 320 -29.43 -8.54 -8.88
N LEU A 321 -29.63 -7.24 -8.61
CA LEU A 321 -30.49 -6.37 -9.41
C LEU A 321 -29.73 -5.65 -10.53
N THR A 322 -28.42 -5.87 -10.64
CA THR A 322 -27.56 -5.21 -11.62
C THR A 322 -27.55 -5.93 -12.97
N GLU A 323 -27.35 -5.16 -14.04
CA GLU A 323 -27.07 -5.71 -15.38
C GLU A 323 -25.80 -6.56 -15.39
N GLY A 324 -24.79 -6.22 -14.57
CA GLY A 324 -23.57 -7.00 -14.42
C GLY A 324 -23.85 -8.42 -13.93
N TYR A 325 -24.78 -8.58 -12.97
CA TYR A 325 -25.16 -9.90 -12.47
C TYR A 325 -25.94 -10.71 -13.51
N LEU A 326 -26.84 -10.08 -14.27
CA LEU A 326 -27.54 -10.77 -15.37
C LEU A 326 -26.56 -11.32 -16.41
N ARG A 327 -25.52 -10.54 -16.77
CA ARG A 327 -24.46 -11.00 -17.68
C ARG A 327 -23.64 -12.13 -17.07
N LEU A 328 -23.28 -12.02 -15.78
CA LEU A 328 -22.57 -13.08 -15.07
C LEU A 328 -23.35 -14.40 -15.11
N MET A 329 -24.67 -14.35 -14.88
CA MET A 329 -25.54 -15.53 -14.98
C MET A 329 -25.54 -16.17 -16.37
N GLN A 330 -25.52 -15.36 -17.43
CA GLN A 330 -25.56 -15.84 -18.80
C GLN A 330 -24.22 -16.42 -19.26
N SER A 331 -23.11 -15.76 -18.90
CA SER A 331 -21.77 -16.15 -19.33
C SER A 331 -21.17 -17.25 -18.47
N PHE A 332 -21.45 -17.27 -17.16
CA PHE A 332 -20.83 -18.18 -16.20
C PHE A 332 -21.84 -18.76 -15.19
N PRO A 333 -22.76 -19.65 -15.61
CA PRO A 333 -23.78 -20.21 -14.72
C PRO A 333 -23.22 -20.92 -13.48
N SER A 334 -22.05 -21.57 -13.58
CA SER A 334 -21.40 -22.25 -12.46
C SER A 334 -20.99 -21.30 -11.33
N ILE A 335 -20.69 -20.03 -11.65
CA ILE A 335 -20.34 -19.01 -10.66
C ILE A 335 -21.55 -18.64 -9.82
N ILE A 336 -22.75 -18.72 -10.39
CA ILE A 336 -23.98 -18.45 -9.65
C ILE A 336 -24.24 -19.52 -8.60
N ASP A 337 -23.92 -20.77 -8.92
CA ASP A 337 -23.99 -21.86 -7.96
C ASP A 337 -22.94 -21.67 -6.85
N GLU A 338 -21.70 -21.28 -7.19
CA GLU A 338 -20.68 -20.92 -6.18
C GLU A 338 -21.13 -19.78 -5.25
N ILE A 339 -21.76 -18.72 -5.79
CA ILE A 339 -22.31 -17.62 -4.99
C ILE A 339 -23.41 -18.15 -4.06
N ARG A 340 -24.33 -18.96 -4.57
CA ARG A 340 -25.43 -19.53 -3.79
C ARG A 340 -24.90 -20.37 -2.62
N ASP A 341 -23.91 -21.22 -2.90
CA ASP A 341 -23.29 -22.08 -1.89
C ASP A 341 -22.57 -21.27 -0.79
N ARG A 342 -21.95 -20.13 -1.14
CA ARG A 342 -21.30 -19.26 -0.14
C ARG A 342 -22.28 -18.44 0.69
N VAL A 343 -23.39 -18.00 0.12
CA VAL A 343 -24.41 -17.22 0.85
C VAL A 343 -25.21 -18.10 1.82
N GLN A 344 -25.31 -19.41 1.56
CA GLN A 344 -26.04 -20.36 2.40
C GLN A 344 -25.25 -20.94 3.58
N ASN A 345 -23.93 -20.75 3.62
CA ASN A 345 -23.01 -21.30 4.63
C ASN A 345 -22.53 -20.23 5.61
#